data_AF-A0A3N5VZ91-F1
#
_entry.id   AF-A0A3N5VZ91-F1
#
_cell.length_a   1.000
_cell.length_b   1.000
_cell.length_c   1.000
_cell.angle_alpha   90.00
_cell.angle_beta   90.00
_cell.angle_gamma   90.00
#
_symmetry.space_group_name_H-M   'P 1'
#
loop_
_entity.id
_entity.type
_entity.pdbx_description
1 polymer ?
#
loop_
_entity_poly.entity_id
_entity_poly.type
_entity_poly.pdbx_seq_one_letter_code
_entity_poly.pdbx_strand_id
1 'polypeptide(L)'
;MAEYNTMEMMIVAAARNLEDGATVGVGTGAPCAAAMLAQKTHAPKLVIMFEAGGISPILPTMPISVGDSRTIHRAIMASGMCEIMETSQR
;
A
#
# COMPACT_ATOMS: atom_id res chain seq x y z
N MET A 1 -12.97 -27.75 -5.69
CA MET A 1 -12.93 -26.46 -4.96
C MET A 1 -12.08 -25.49 -5.78
N ALA A 2 -12.38 -24.20 -5.81
CA ALA A 2 -11.40 -23.24 -6.35
C ALA A 2 -10.12 -23.28 -5.50
N GLU A 3 -8.94 -23.16 -6.12
CA GLU A 3 -7.63 -23.20 -5.44
C GLU A 3 -7.33 -21.95 -4.60
N TYR A 4 -8.29 -21.04 -4.46
CA TYR A 4 -8.15 -19.80 -3.73
C TYR A 4 -9.43 -19.50 -2.94
N ASN A 5 -9.29 -18.73 -1.87
CA ASN A 5 -10.41 -18.30 -1.03
C ASN A 5 -10.97 -16.93 -1.49
N THR A 6 -12.12 -16.55 -0.94
CA THR A 6 -12.81 -15.30 -1.29
C THR A 6 -11.97 -14.04 -0.99
N MET A 7 -11.13 -14.07 0.05
CA MET A 7 -10.25 -12.95 0.39
C MET A 7 -9.17 -12.75 -0.67
N GLU A 8 -8.56 -13.84 -1.14
CA GLU A 8 -7.56 -13.79 -2.22
C GLU A 8 -8.17 -13.27 -3.52
N MET A 9 -9.38 -13.72 -3.86
CA MET A 9 -10.12 -13.21 -5.01
C MET A 9 -10.34 -11.69 -4.90
N MET A 10 -10.78 -11.21 -3.72
CA MET A 10 -11.00 -9.79 -3.46
C MET A 10 -9.71 -8.98 -3.52
N ILE A 11 -8.60 -9.48 -2.97
CA ILE A 11 -7.28 -8.83 -3.01
C ILE A 11 -6.80 -8.70 -4.45
N VAL A 12 -6.92 -9.75 -5.27
CA VAL A 12 -6.54 -9.72 -6.68
C VAL A 12 -7.40 -8.74 -7.46
N ALA A 13 -8.72 -8.74 -7.22
CA ALA A 13 -9.63 -7.79 -7.85
C ALA A 13 -9.27 -6.35 -7.49
N ALA A 14 -9.04 -6.05 -6.20
CA ALA A 14 -8.64 -4.72 -5.74
C ALA A 14 -7.27 -4.31 -6.31
N ALA A 15 -6.28 -5.21 -6.33
CA ALA A 15 -4.96 -4.93 -6.86
C ALA A 15 -5.01 -4.49 -8.33
N ARG A 16 -5.86 -5.12 -9.15
CA ARG A 16 -6.02 -4.76 -10.58
C ARG A 16 -6.60 -3.37 -10.82
N ASN A 17 -7.19 -2.73 -9.81
CA ASN A 17 -7.68 -1.36 -9.92
C ASN A 17 -6.58 -0.31 -9.62
N LEU A 18 -5.39 -0.74 -9.21
CA LEU A 18 -4.27 0.16 -8.89
C LEU A 18 -3.38 0.33 -10.12
N GLU A 19 -3.49 1.47 -10.78
CA GLU A 19 -2.73 1.78 -11.99
C GLU A 19 -1.24 2.02 -11.69
N ASP A 20 -0.36 1.66 -12.64
CA ASP A 20 1.07 1.93 -12.51
C ASP A 20 1.35 3.43 -12.45
N GLY A 21 2.06 3.89 -11.42
CA GLY A 21 2.34 5.30 -11.19
C GLY A 21 1.24 6.07 -10.45
N ALA A 22 0.12 5.44 -10.12
CA ALA A 22 -0.89 6.04 -9.26
C ALA A 22 -0.36 6.26 -7.84
N THR A 23 -0.99 7.21 -7.12
CA THR A 23 -0.75 7.43 -5.69
C THR A 23 -1.96 6.93 -4.91
N VAL A 24 -1.73 6.09 -3.90
CA VAL A 24 -2.79 5.47 -3.11
C VAL A 24 -2.52 5.57 -1.62
N GLY A 25 -3.50 6.08 -0.88
CA GLY A 25 -3.52 6.02 0.58
C GLY A 25 -3.91 4.61 1.04
N VAL A 26 -3.09 3.99 1.89
CA VAL A 26 -3.25 2.59 2.30
C VAL A 26 -3.19 2.44 3.81
N GLY A 27 -4.15 1.72 4.37
CA GLY A 27 -4.17 1.28 5.78
C GLY A 27 -3.47 -0.07 5.97
N THR A 28 -4.03 -0.94 6.79
CA THR A 28 -3.53 -2.32 6.99
C THR A 28 -4.50 -3.36 6.41
N GLY A 29 -4.14 -4.65 6.47
CA GLY A 29 -5.03 -5.75 6.07
C GLY A 29 -5.17 -5.91 4.56
N ALA A 30 -6.37 -6.24 4.08
CA ALA A 30 -6.63 -6.58 2.68
C ALA A 30 -6.28 -5.44 1.68
N PRO A 31 -6.56 -4.15 1.95
CA PRO A 31 -6.10 -3.05 1.10
C PRO A 31 -4.58 -2.99 0.97
N CYS A 32 -3.85 -3.24 2.07
CA CYS A 32 -2.39 -3.29 2.05
C CYS A 32 -1.87 -4.49 1.25
N ALA A 33 -2.50 -5.66 1.39
CA ALA A 33 -2.19 -6.82 0.56
C ALA A 33 -2.39 -6.53 -0.93
N ALA A 34 -3.48 -5.84 -1.29
CA ALA A 34 -3.76 -5.46 -2.68
C ALA A 34 -2.70 -4.49 -3.23
N ALA A 35 -2.32 -3.46 -2.46
CA ALA A 35 -1.26 -2.53 -2.85
C ALA A 35 0.11 -3.22 -2.98
N MET A 36 0.47 -4.08 -2.01
CA MET A 36 1.69 -4.89 -2.08
C MET A 36 1.71 -5.81 -3.31
N LEU A 37 0.57 -6.44 -3.63
CA LEU A 37 0.44 -7.31 -4.79
C LEU A 37 0.57 -6.51 -6.09
N ALA A 38 -0.10 -5.37 -6.20
CA ALA A 38 -0.02 -4.50 -7.37
C ALA A 38 1.43 -4.04 -7.62
N GLN A 39 2.11 -3.56 -6.58
CA GLN A 39 3.49 -3.09 -6.66
C GLN A 39 4.49 -4.20 -7.04
N LYS A 40 4.23 -5.45 -6.64
CA LYS A 40 5.05 -6.62 -7.00
C LYS A 40 4.73 -7.20 -8.38
N THR A 41 3.66 -6.77 -9.04
CA THR A 41 3.18 -7.39 -10.28
C THR A 41 3.12 -6.41 -11.45
N HIS A 42 2.05 -5.64 -11.57
CA HIS A 42 1.75 -4.83 -12.76
C HIS A 42 1.91 -3.32 -12.54
N ALA A 43 2.04 -2.86 -11.30
CA ALA A 43 2.14 -1.44 -10.94
C ALA A 43 3.42 -1.14 -10.13
N PRO A 44 4.63 -1.44 -10.63
CA PRO A 44 5.88 -1.28 -9.88
C PRO A 44 6.19 0.18 -9.46
N LYS A 45 5.58 1.18 -10.10
CA LYS A 45 5.71 2.61 -9.77
C LYS A 45 4.57 3.12 -8.90
N LEU A 46 3.70 2.25 -8.38
CA LEU A 46 2.64 2.63 -7.45
C LEU A 46 3.25 3.30 -6.20
N VAL A 47 2.76 4.49 -5.88
CA VAL A 47 3.17 5.26 -4.70
C VAL A 47 2.20 4.97 -3.56
N ILE A 48 2.66 4.19 -2.57
CA ILE A 48 1.88 3.86 -1.38
C ILE A 48 2.11 4.92 -0.31
N MET A 49 1.04 5.55 0.18
CA MET A 49 1.09 6.51 1.29
C MET A 49 0.40 5.92 2.52
N PHE A 50 1.16 5.78 3.60
CA PHE A 50 0.63 5.40 4.92
C PHE A 50 0.31 6.66 5.73
N GLU A 51 -0.87 6.70 6.36
CA GLU A 51 -1.35 7.85 7.14
C GLU A 51 -0.41 8.30 8.26
N ALA A 52 0.47 7.42 8.75
CA ALA A 52 1.47 7.75 9.76
C ALA A 52 2.69 8.51 9.22
N GLY A 53 2.81 8.69 7.90
CA GLY A 53 3.91 9.43 7.27
C GLY A 53 4.84 8.61 6.37
N GLY A 54 4.57 7.34 6.12
CA GLY A 54 5.40 6.52 5.23
C GLY A 54 5.05 6.71 3.77
N ILE A 55 6.01 7.10 2.92
CA ILE A 55 5.80 7.32 1.49
C ILE A 55 6.63 6.33 0.65
N SER A 56 5.93 5.56 -0.18
CA SER A 56 6.45 4.53 -1.08
C SER A 56 7.50 3.58 -0.45
N PRO A 57 7.20 2.92 0.68
CA PRO A 57 8.09 1.91 1.26
C PRO A 57 8.17 0.65 0.41
N ILE A 58 9.28 -0.08 0.57
CA ILE A 58 9.40 -1.46 0.08
C ILE A 58 9.01 -2.36 1.24
N LEU A 59 7.74 -2.74 1.33
CA LEU A 59 7.21 -3.53 2.44
C LEU A 59 7.84 -4.95 2.44
N PRO A 60 8.67 -5.30 3.44
CA PRO A 60 9.28 -6.63 3.50
C PRO A 60 8.24 -7.70 3.84
N THR A 61 7.29 -7.36 4.71
CA THR A 61 6.17 -8.19 5.16
C THR A 61 4.97 -7.31 5.46
N MET A 62 3.79 -7.92 5.66
CA MET A 62 2.58 -7.20 6.05
C MET A 62 2.81 -6.43 7.37
N PRO A 63 2.62 -5.10 7.42
CA PRO A 63 2.75 -4.33 8.65
C PRO A 63 1.58 -4.63 9.61
N ILE A 64 1.84 -4.60 10.92
CA ILE A 64 0.77 -4.75 11.94
C ILE A 64 -0.02 -3.46 12.09
N SER A 65 0.64 -2.31 11.95
CA SER A 65 0.09 -0.98 12.07
C SER A 65 0.64 -0.07 10.97
N VAL A 66 -0.09 0.99 10.63
CA VAL A 66 0.40 2.04 9.72
C VAL A 66 1.62 2.78 10.29
N GLY A 67 1.78 2.82 11.61
CA GLY A 67 2.94 3.40 12.31
C GLY A 67 4.08 2.42 12.55
N ASP A 68 4.03 1.23 11.96
CA ASP A 68 5.09 0.23 12.08
C ASP A 68 6.35 0.65 11.33
N SER A 69 7.54 0.35 11.87
CA SER A 69 8.82 0.56 11.17
C SER A 69 8.85 0.00 9.74
N ARG A 70 8.07 -1.03 9.44
CA ARG A 70 7.90 -1.61 8.10
C ARG A 70 7.32 -0.62 7.09
N THR A 71 6.47 0.32 7.49
CA THR A 71 5.85 1.31 6.59
C THR A 71 6.78 2.43 6.16
N ILE A 72 7.99 2.49 6.74
CA ILE A 72 9.07 3.39 6.33
C ILE A 72 10.32 2.62 5.88
N HIS A 73 10.25 1.28 5.79
CA HIS A 73 11.39 0.47 5.38
C HIS A 73 11.75 0.75 3.92
N ARG A 74 12.91 1.38 3.70
CA ARG A 74 13.38 1.82 2.38
C ARG A 74 12.36 2.70 1.64
N ALA A 75 11.56 3.45 2.41
CA ALA A 75 10.69 4.48 1.88
C ALA A 75 11.51 5.60 1.22
N ILE A 76 10.92 6.24 0.21
CA ILE A 76 11.54 7.41 -0.42
C ILE A 76 11.51 8.62 0.51
N MET A 77 10.55 8.65 1.44
CA MET A 77 10.40 9.70 2.44
C MET A 77 9.69 9.15 3.68
N ALA A 78 10.14 9.61 4.85
CA ALA A 78 9.42 9.50 6.11
C ALA A 78 8.99 10.92 6.54
N SER A 79 7.70 11.06 6.80
CA SER A 79 6.97 12.31 6.99
C SER A 79 6.12 12.20 8.27
N GLY A 80 5.08 13.03 8.42
CA GLY A 80 4.06 12.91 9.44
C GLY A 80 2.65 12.93 8.85
N MET A 81 1.67 12.63 9.70
CA MET A 81 0.26 12.56 9.33
C MET A 81 -0.26 13.84 8.66
N CYS A 82 0.12 15.03 9.14
CA CYS A 82 -0.34 16.29 8.57
C CYS A 82 0.02 16.42 7.08
N GLU A 83 1.27 16.11 6.70
CA GLU A 83 1.72 16.20 5.31
C GLU A 83 1.02 15.17 4.41
N ILE A 84 0.79 13.94 4.89
CA ILE A 84 0.02 12.93 4.16
C ILE A 84 -1.41 13.41 3.90
N MET A 85 -2.07 13.95 4.93
CA MET A 85 -3.46 14.41 4.84
C MET A 85 -3.59 15.70 4.03
N GLU A 86 -2.63 16.61 4.09
CA GLU A 86 -2.56 17.80 3.24
C GLU A 86 -2.33 17.43 1.78
N THR A 87 -1.43 16.47 1.51
CA THR A 87 -1.18 15.98 0.15
C THR A 87 -2.41 15.32 -0.45
N SER A 88 -3.19 14.59 0.37
CA SER A 88 -4.41 13.90 -0.07
C SER A 88 -5.60 14.83 -0.36
N GLN A 89 -5.51 16.12 -0.06
CA GLN A 89 -6.56 17.11 -0.36
C GLN A 89 -6.51 17.62 -1.81
N ARG A 90 -5.47 17.27 -2.56
CA ARG A 90 -5.25 17.69 -3.96
C ARG A 90 -5.63 16.59 -4.93
#